data_AF-A0A9D5JQV5-F1
#
_entry.id   AF-A0A9D5JQV5-F1
#
_cell.length_a   1.000
_cell.length_b   1.000
_cell.length_c   1.000
_cell.angle_alpha   90.00
_cell.angle_beta   90.00
_cell.angle_gamma   90.00
#
_symmetry.space_group_name_H-M   'P 1'
#
loop_
_entity.id
_entity.type
_entity.pdbx_description
1 polymer ?
#
loop_
_entity_poly.entity_id
_entity_poly.type
_entity_poly.pdbx_seq_one_letter_code
_entity_poly.pdbx_strand_id
1 'polypeptide(L)'
;MWLSVLLTILGLALLIKGADWLVDGASSIAARLGVSALVIGLTVVSFGTSMPELIVNLIASFQGNAGLAIGNIVGSNIANILLILGSTALITPLVLKRNTVWKEIPLALLAMLLVLVMASDVFLAGRLGNALDRIDGIVLLSFFVIFMYYTFGISQAEGKGEKIEQKPMWQSILLFLVGLGMLYFGGRWT
;
A
#
# COMPACT_ATOMS: atom_id res chain seq x y z
N MET A 1 8.67 5.93 -28.33
CA MET A 1 8.58 4.56 -27.77
C MET A 1 9.72 4.28 -26.78
N TRP A 2 10.99 4.28 -27.23
CA TRP A 2 12.14 4.04 -26.32
C TRP A 2 12.28 5.04 -25.17
N LEU A 3 12.07 6.34 -25.45
CA LEU A 3 12.08 7.36 -24.40
C LEU A 3 10.98 7.12 -23.35
N SER A 4 9.79 6.71 -23.78
CA SER A 4 8.68 6.40 -22.87
C SER A 4 9.01 5.22 -21.96
N VAL A 5 9.56 4.14 -22.52
CA VAL A 5 10.00 2.97 -21.74
C VAL A 5 11.08 3.37 -20.71
N LEU A 6 12.05 4.19 -21.13
CA LEU A 6 13.10 4.69 -20.24
C LEU A 6 12.51 5.53 -19.09
N LEU A 7 11.58 6.43 -19.40
CA LEU A 7 10.91 7.26 -18.40
C LEU A 7 10.08 6.42 -17.42
N THR A 8 9.38 5.38 -17.90
CA THR A 8 8.64 4.45 -17.03
C THR A 8 9.58 3.69 -16.09
N ILE A 9 10.70 3.16 -16.60
CA ILE A 9 11.69 2.45 -15.75
C ILE A 9 12.27 3.39 -14.70
N LEU A 10 12.62 4.61 -15.10
CA LEU A 10 13.17 5.61 -14.20
C LEU A 10 12.12 6.06 -13.17
N GLY A 11 10.86 6.21 -13.59
CA GLY A 11 9.73 6.53 -12.73
C GLY A 11 9.50 5.47 -11.65
N LEU A 12 9.51 4.19 -12.03
CA LEU A 12 9.42 3.06 -11.09
C LEU A 12 10.59 3.04 -10.10
N ALA A 13 11.82 3.26 -10.57
CA ALA A 13 12.99 3.33 -9.70
C ALA A 13 12.88 4.48 -8.68
N LEU A 14 12.40 5.65 -9.11
CA LEU A 14 12.14 6.78 -8.21
C LEU A 14 11.02 6.49 -7.22
N LEU A 15 9.95 5.82 -7.62
CA LEU A 15 8.86 5.44 -6.73
C LEU A 15 9.35 4.50 -5.63
N ILE A 16 10.05 3.41 -6.00
CA ILE A 16 10.58 2.43 -5.05
C ILE A 16 11.54 3.11 -4.08
N LYS A 17 12.53 3.85 -4.60
CA LYS A 17 13.54 4.47 -3.76
C LYS A 17 12.99 5.64 -2.93
N GLY A 18 12.01 6.35 -3.48
CA GLY A 18 11.30 7.43 -2.81
C GLY A 18 10.48 6.92 -1.63
N ALA A 19 9.80 5.77 -1.79
CA ALA A 19 9.09 5.10 -0.71
C ALA A 19 10.04 4.69 0.42
N ASP A 20 11.17 4.05 0.11
CA ASP A 20 12.18 3.66 1.11
C ASP A 20 12.65 4.87 1.93
N TRP A 21 13.05 5.95 1.26
CA TRP A 21 13.55 7.15 1.92
C TRP A 21 12.47 7.90 2.71
N LEU A 22 11.24 7.94 2.20
CA LEU A 22 10.10 8.46 2.94
C LEU A 22 9.90 7.68 4.25
N VAL A 23 9.90 6.35 4.19
CA VAL A 23 9.70 5.46 5.33
C VAL A 23 10.82 5.60 6.35
N ASP A 24 12.07 5.61 5.90
CA ASP A 24 13.24 5.77 6.78
C ASP A 24 13.20 7.12 7.51
N GLY A 25 12.92 8.19 6.76
CA GLY A 25 12.81 9.54 7.30
C GLY A 25 11.67 9.67 8.31
N ALA A 26 10.47 9.24 7.93
CA ALA A 26 9.28 9.28 8.77
C ALA A 26 9.42 8.41 10.03
N SER A 27 9.96 7.19 9.89
CA SER A 27 10.17 6.27 11.00
C SER A 27 11.18 6.83 12.00
N SER A 28 12.27 7.43 11.51
CA SER A 28 13.27 8.07 12.36
C SER A 28 12.71 9.30 13.09
N ILE A 29 11.89 10.12 12.44
CA ILE A 29 11.21 11.27 13.06
C ILE A 29 10.25 10.78 14.15
N ALA A 30 9.39 9.80 13.84
CA ALA A 30 8.42 9.26 14.80
C ALA A 30 9.10 8.64 16.03
N ALA A 31 10.21 7.92 15.84
CA ALA A 31 10.99 7.34 16.93
C ALA A 31 11.56 8.41 17.87
N ARG A 32 12.01 9.56 17.32
CA ARG A 32 12.49 10.71 18.12
C ARG A 32 11.38 11.40 18.90
N LEU A 33 10.15 11.37 18.39
CA LEU A 33 8.96 11.89 19.08
C LEU A 33 8.42 10.94 20.16
N GLY A 34 9.10 9.82 20.42
CA GLY A 34 8.69 8.85 21.45
C GLY A 34 7.58 7.89 20.99
N VAL A 35 7.28 7.84 19.70
CA VAL A 35 6.33 6.85 19.16
C VAL A 35 6.98 5.47 19.23
N SER A 36 6.25 4.47 19.72
CA SER A 36 6.79 3.13 19.87
C SER A 36 7.07 2.49 18.50
N ALA A 37 8.14 1.69 18.43
CA ALA A 37 8.52 0.99 17.20
C ALA A 37 7.38 0.13 16.61
N LEU A 38 6.54 -0.43 17.48
CA LEU A 38 5.37 -1.20 17.09
C LEU A 38 4.37 -0.34 16.31
N VAL A 39 4.05 0.86 16.81
CA VAL A 39 3.15 1.79 16.13
C VAL A 39 3.75 2.24 14.81
N ILE A 40 5.05 2.53 14.77
CA ILE A 40 5.74 2.95 13.55
C ILE A 40 5.72 1.83 12.49
N GLY A 41 6.00 0.59 12.89
CA GLY A 41 5.95 -0.57 12.00
C GLY A 41 4.57 -0.76 11.37
N LEU A 42 3.51 -0.69 12.19
CA LEU A 42 2.13 -0.88 11.74
C LEU A 42 1.56 0.28 10.92
N THR A 43 2.15 1.47 11.04
CA THR A 43 1.68 2.67 10.37
C THR A 43 2.65 3.07 9.28
N VAL A 44 3.73 3.77 9.62
CA VAL A 44 4.69 4.32 8.66
C VAL A 44 5.27 3.26 7.73
N VAL A 45 5.77 2.16 8.27
CA VAL A 45 6.42 1.12 7.44
C VAL A 45 5.38 0.38 6.60
N SER A 46 4.26 -0.02 7.21
CA SER A 46 3.18 -0.74 6.53
C SER A 46 2.54 0.08 5.39
N PHE A 47 2.33 1.38 5.60
CA PHE A 47 1.83 2.27 4.54
C PHE A 47 2.90 2.53 3.49
N GLY A 48 4.16 2.65 3.93
CA GLY A 48 5.33 2.89 3.12
C GLY A 48 5.50 1.94 1.94
N THR A 49 5.33 0.64 2.20
CA THR A 49 5.46 -0.40 1.17
C THR A 49 4.41 -0.30 0.07
N SER A 50 3.26 0.33 0.36
CA SER A 50 2.17 0.55 -0.59
C SER A 50 2.10 2.00 -1.11
N MET A 51 3.06 2.85 -0.74
CA MET A 51 3.12 4.24 -1.22
C MET A 51 3.29 4.34 -2.74
N PRO A 52 4.17 3.56 -3.39
CA PRO A 52 4.31 3.59 -4.85
C PRO A 52 2.96 3.39 -5.56
N GLU A 53 2.23 2.35 -5.17
CA GLU A 53 0.94 1.98 -5.74
C GLU A 53 -0.11 3.04 -5.46
N LEU A 54 -0.15 3.59 -4.23
CA LEU A 54 -1.06 4.68 -3.88
C LEU A 54 -0.83 5.90 -4.77
N ILE A 55 0.42 6.31 -4.96
CA ILE A 55 0.76 7.50 -5.76
C ILE A 55 0.41 7.28 -7.23
N VAL A 56 0.75 6.11 -7.80
CA VAL A 56 0.37 5.75 -9.18
C VAL A 56 -1.15 5.77 -9.35
N ASN A 57 -1.89 5.19 -8.41
CA ASN A 57 -3.36 5.17 -8.45
C ASN A 57 -3.98 6.56 -8.34
N LEU A 58 -3.47 7.41 -7.44
CA LEU A 58 -3.94 8.79 -7.28
C LEU A 58 -3.70 9.59 -8.57
N ILE A 59 -2.50 9.50 -9.13
CA ILE A 59 -2.15 10.23 -10.36
C ILE A 59 -2.99 9.72 -11.54
N ALA A 60 -3.13 8.40 -11.70
CA ALA A 60 -3.98 7.81 -12.74
C ALA A 60 -5.44 8.27 -12.61
N SER A 61 -5.98 8.28 -11.38
CA SER A 61 -7.34 8.75 -11.10
C SER A 61 -7.50 10.25 -11.41
N PHE A 62 -6.55 11.10 -11.00
CA PHE A 62 -6.56 12.53 -11.31
C PHE A 62 -6.44 12.83 -12.80
N GLN A 63 -5.75 11.97 -13.56
CA GLN A 63 -5.68 12.06 -15.02
C GLN A 63 -6.93 11.50 -15.73
N GLY A 64 -7.94 11.07 -14.98
CA GLY A 64 -9.18 10.51 -15.53
C GLY A 64 -9.03 9.07 -16.04
N ASN A 65 -7.91 8.40 -15.75
CA ASN A 65 -7.64 7.03 -16.18
C ASN A 65 -8.01 6.03 -15.07
N ALA A 66 -9.32 5.92 -14.79
CA ALA A 66 -9.84 5.01 -13.77
C ALA A 66 -9.54 3.53 -14.09
N GLY A 67 -9.49 3.15 -15.37
CA GLY A 67 -9.15 1.80 -15.79
C GLY A 67 -7.71 1.41 -15.39
N LEU A 68 -6.75 2.32 -15.55
CA LEU A 68 -5.37 2.11 -15.10
C LEU A 68 -5.28 1.99 -13.57
N ALA A 69 -6.02 2.82 -12.83
CA ALA A 69 -6.03 2.76 -11.37
C ALA A 69 -6.59 1.41 -10.86
N ILE A 70 -7.72 0.94 -11.40
CA ILE A 70 -8.27 -0.37 -11.04
C ILE A 70 -7.33 -1.50 -11.46
N GLY A 71 -6.78 -1.41 -12.67
CA GLY A 71 -5.82 -2.39 -13.19
C GLY A 71 -4.58 -2.52 -12.31
N ASN A 72 -4.05 -1.40 -11.80
CA ASN A 72 -2.92 -1.39 -10.88
C ASN A 72 -3.28 -1.99 -9.51
N ILE A 73 -4.42 -1.61 -8.91
CA ILE A 73 -4.86 -2.17 -7.61
C ILE A 73 -5.05 -3.69 -7.69
N VAL A 74 -5.77 -4.16 -8.70
CA VAL A 74 -6.07 -5.60 -8.86
C VAL A 74 -4.81 -6.36 -9.28
N GLY A 75 -4.05 -5.82 -10.24
CA GLY A 75 -2.83 -6.43 -10.75
C GLY A 75 -1.75 -6.62 -9.68
N SER A 76 -1.48 -5.60 -8.85
CA SER A 76 -0.48 -5.68 -7.78
C SER A 76 -0.86 -6.72 -6.71
N ASN A 77 -2.15 -6.83 -6.36
CA ASN A 77 -2.61 -7.88 -5.43
C ASN A 77 -2.47 -9.29 -6.00
N ILE A 78 -2.80 -9.46 -7.29
CA ILE A 78 -2.61 -10.74 -7.99
C ILE A 78 -1.13 -11.11 -8.03
N ALA A 79 -0.24 -10.17 -8.37
CA ALA A 79 1.19 -10.40 -8.38
C ALA A 79 1.73 -10.74 -6.98
N ASN A 80 1.31 -10.01 -5.93
CA ASN A 80 1.75 -10.27 -4.57
C ASN A 80 1.36 -11.67 -4.09
N ILE A 81 0.14 -12.14 -4.41
CA ILE A 81 -0.34 -13.45 -3.96
C ILE A 81 0.23 -14.59 -4.83
N LEU A 82 0.12 -14.49 -6.15
CA LEU A 82 0.48 -15.59 -7.04
C LEU A 82 1.98 -15.64 -7.32
N LEU A 83 2.60 -14.49 -7.60
CA LEU A 83 4.02 -14.45 -7.94
C LEU A 83 4.89 -14.45 -6.69
N ILE A 84 4.72 -13.48 -5.79
CA ILE A 84 5.62 -13.33 -4.63
C ILE A 84 5.35 -14.41 -3.57
N LEU A 85 4.13 -14.47 -3.03
CA LEU A 85 3.77 -15.44 -2.00
C LEU A 85 3.82 -16.88 -2.55
N GLY A 86 3.30 -17.10 -3.76
CA GLY A 86 3.36 -18.40 -4.42
C GLY A 86 4.78 -18.92 -4.64
N SER A 87 5.70 -18.08 -5.15
CA SER A 87 7.12 -18.50 -5.30
C SER A 87 7.81 -18.71 -3.94
N THR A 88 7.53 -17.87 -2.95
CA THR A 88 8.08 -18.02 -1.60
C THR A 88 7.64 -19.34 -0.96
N ALA A 89 6.36 -19.72 -1.12
CA ALA A 89 5.81 -20.98 -0.62
C ALA A 89 6.44 -22.22 -1.27
N LEU A 90 6.92 -22.12 -2.53
CA LEU A 90 7.65 -23.21 -3.20
C LEU A 90 9.08 -23.36 -2.66
N ILE A 91 9.69 -22.27 -2.21
CA ILE A 91 11.10 -22.25 -1.76
C ILE A 91 11.20 -22.57 -0.27
N THR A 92 10.28 -22.08 0.56
CA THR A 92 10.37 -22.20 2.03
C THR A 92 8.99 -22.45 2.65
N PRO A 93 8.87 -23.38 3.62
CA PRO A 93 7.63 -23.59 4.34
C PRO A 93 7.16 -22.32 5.07
N LEU A 94 5.95 -21.88 4.77
CA LEU A 94 5.35 -20.70 5.39
C LEU A 94 4.68 -21.07 6.72
N VAL A 95 5.22 -20.55 7.83
CA VAL A 95 4.59 -20.69 9.15
C VAL A 95 3.63 -19.52 9.36
N LEU A 96 2.32 -19.81 9.31
CA LEU A 96 1.27 -18.80 9.49
C LEU A 96 0.77 -18.77 10.94
N LYS A 97 0.54 -17.57 11.48
CA LYS A 97 -0.12 -17.40 12.78
C LYS A 97 -1.60 -17.73 12.67
N ARG A 98 -2.20 -18.26 13.75
CA ARG A 98 -3.64 -18.58 13.80
C ARG A 98 -4.52 -17.34 13.51
N ASN A 99 -4.13 -16.16 13.98
CA ASN A 99 -4.84 -14.91 13.69
C ASN A 99 -4.82 -14.57 12.20
N THR A 100 -3.67 -14.71 11.54
CA THR A 100 -3.55 -14.46 10.10
C THR A 100 -4.48 -15.36 9.29
N VAL A 101 -4.50 -16.67 9.58
CA VAL A 101 -5.32 -17.64 8.85
C VAL A 101 -6.82 -17.40 9.04
N TRP A 102 -7.25 -17.14 10.28
CA TRP A 102 -8.68 -17.11 10.60
C TRP A 102 -9.31 -15.72 10.59
N LYS A 103 -8.51 -14.65 10.53
CA LYS A 103 -9.00 -13.26 10.61
C LYS A 103 -8.50 -12.39 9.48
N GLU A 104 -7.19 -12.31 9.27
CA GLU A 104 -6.62 -11.42 8.23
C GLU A 104 -6.96 -11.89 6.81
N ILE A 105 -6.76 -13.18 6.52
CA ILE A 105 -7.06 -13.76 5.20
C ILE A 105 -8.56 -13.66 4.85
N PRO A 106 -9.52 -14.06 5.72
CA PRO A 106 -10.94 -13.91 5.44
C PRO A 106 -11.38 -12.46 5.22
N LEU A 107 -10.78 -11.53 5.96
CA LEU A 107 -11.09 -10.10 5.84
C LEU A 107 -10.55 -9.52 4.53
N ALA A 108 -9.36 -9.95 4.09
CA ALA A 108 -8.83 -9.60 2.77
C ALA A 108 -9.68 -10.19 1.62
N LEU A 109 -10.15 -11.44 1.76
CA LEU A 109 -11.08 -12.06 0.81
C LEU A 109 -12.41 -11.31 0.74
N LEU A 110 -12.94 -10.88 1.90
CA LEU A 110 -14.14 -10.06 1.98
C LEU A 110 -13.94 -8.71 1.29
N ALA A 111 -12.80 -8.05 1.47
CA ALA A 111 -12.47 -6.81 0.77
C ALA A 111 -12.46 -7.00 -0.75
N MET A 112 -11.82 -8.07 -1.24
CA MET A 112 -11.81 -8.40 -2.67
C MET A 112 -13.22 -8.69 -3.20
N LEU A 113 -14.05 -9.41 -2.43
CA LEU A 113 -15.44 -9.67 -2.80
C LEU A 113 -16.26 -8.37 -2.86
N LEU A 114 -16.09 -7.49 -1.88
CA LEU A 114 -16.73 -6.17 -1.87
C LEU A 114 -16.36 -5.38 -3.12
N VAL A 115 -15.07 -5.26 -3.44
CA VAL A 115 -14.62 -4.57 -4.66
C VAL A 115 -15.23 -5.21 -5.92
N LEU A 116 -15.30 -6.54 -5.99
CA LEU A 116 -15.89 -7.24 -7.14
C LEU A 116 -17.39 -6.95 -7.28
N VAL A 117 -18.14 -6.99 -6.18
CA VAL A 117 -19.58 -6.69 -6.16
C VAL A 117 -19.81 -5.23 -6.55
N MET A 118 -19.09 -4.30 -5.95
CA MET A 118 -19.24 -2.86 -6.17
C MET A 118 -18.84 -2.46 -7.60
N ALA A 119 -17.82 -3.10 -8.16
CA ALA A 119 -17.43 -2.90 -9.54
C ALA A 119 -18.35 -3.60 -10.57
N SER A 120 -19.33 -4.42 -10.14
CA SER A 120 -20.22 -5.21 -11.03
C SER A 120 -21.58 -4.54 -11.27
N ASP A 121 -21.59 -3.22 -11.41
CA ASP A 121 -22.76 -2.37 -11.61
C ASP A 121 -23.65 -2.75 -12.81
N VAL A 122 -23.04 -3.19 -13.92
CA VAL A 122 -23.79 -3.62 -15.12
C VAL A 122 -24.64 -4.85 -14.81
N PHE A 123 -24.08 -5.80 -14.06
CA PHE A 123 -24.74 -7.06 -13.73
C PHE A 123 -25.77 -6.90 -12.60
N LEU A 124 -25.48 -6.06 -11.60
CA LEU A 124 -26.30 -5.92 -10.40
C LEU A 124 -27.35 -4.81 -10.49
N ALA A 125 -27.03 -3.70 -11.16
CA ALA A 125 -27.86 -2.50 -11.19
C ALA A 125 -28.31 -2.10 -12.60
N GLY A 126 -27.93 -2.87 -13.65
CA GLY A 126 -28.30 -2.59 -15.04
C GLY A 126 -27.73 -1.28 -15.58
N ARG A 127 -26.63 -0.78 -15.00
CA ARG A 127 -25.96 0.45 -15.45
C ARG A 127 -25.25 0.22 -16.80
N LEU A 128 -24.97 1.32 -17.50
CA LEU A 128 -24.32 1.30 -18.83
C LEU A 128 -22.83 0.93 -18.78
N GLY A 129 -22.22 0.92 -17.60
CA GLY A 129 -20.81 0.58 -17.42
C GLY A 129 -20.49 0.27 -15.96
N ASN A 130 -19.43 -0.50 -15.76
CA ASN A 130 -18.88 -0.81 -14.45
C ASN A 130 -17.99 0.35 -13.98
N ALA A 131 -18.27 0.91 -12.82
CA ALA A 131 -17.45 1.97 -12.22
C ALA A 131 -17.46 1.82 -10.70
N LEU A 132 -16.35 2.21 -10.07
CA LEU A 132 -16.33 2.45 -8.63
C LEU A 132 -16.60 3.93 -8.40
N ASP A 133 -17.70 4.24 -7.72
CA ASP A 133 -18.10 5.60 -7.44
C ASP A 133 -17.56 6.10 -6.08
N ARG A 134 -17.94 7.33 -5.70
CA ARG A 134 -17.47 7.94 -4.45
C ARG A 134 -18.03 7.23 -3.21
N ILE A 135 -19.25 6.70 -3.30
CA ILE A 135 -19.89 5.97 -2.20
C ILE A 135 -19.13 4.68 -2.00
N ASP A 136 -18.77 4.01 -3.09
CA ASP A 136 -17.96 2.80 -3.04
C ASP A 136 -16.61 3.06 -2.36
N GLY A 137 -15.95 4.15 -2.73
CA GLY A 137 -14.70 4.59 -2.07
C GLY A 137 -14.87 4.85 -0.58
N ILE A 138 -15.97 5.47 -0.15
CA ILE A 138 -16.25 5.74 1.28
C ILE A 138 -16.47 4.43 2.06
N VAL A 139 -17.19 3.47 1.47
CA VAL A 139 -17.42 2.15 2.07
C VAL A 139 -16.10 1.40 2.23
N LEU A 140 -15.26 1.36 1.19
CA LEU A 140 -13.95 0.73 1.21
C LEU A 140 -13.01 1.40 2.22
N LEU A 141 -13.02 2.74 2.30
CA LEU A 141 -12.23 3.48 3.29
C LEU A 141 -12.69 3.19 4.72
N SER A 142 -14.00 3.11 4.95
CA SER A 142 -14.57 2.76 6.26
C SER A 142 -14.16 1.35 6.68
N PHE A 143 -14.21 0.40 5.74
CA PHE A 143 -13.74 -0.96 5.95
C PHE A 143 -12.24 -1.00 6.28
N PHE A 144 -11.42 -0.22 5.57
CA PHE A 144 -10.00 -0.08 5.84
C PHE A 144 -9.70 0.49 7.24
N VAL A 145 -10.44 1.51 7.69
CA VAL A 145 -10.31 2.08 9.04
C VAL A 145 -10.66 1.04 10.12
N ILE A 146 -11.74 0.28 9.92
CA ILE A 146 -12.12 -0.81 10.83
C ILE A 146 -11.02 -1.88 10.90
N PHE A 147 -10.47 -2.25 9.75
CA PHE A 147 -9.35 -3.21 9.67
C PHE A 147 -8.11 -2.70 10.40
N MET A 148 -7.75 -1.43 10.21
CA MET A 148 -6.61 -0.82 10.90
C MET A 148 -6.79 -0.82 12.41
N TYR A 149 -7.98 -0.43 12.91
CA TYR A 149 -8.28 -0.45 14.34
C TYR A 149 -8.15 -1.85 14.93
N TYR A 150 -8.69 -2.85 14.23
CA TYR A 150 -8.61 -4.25 14.63
C TYR A 150 -7.16 -4.77 14.70
N THR A 151 -6.38 -4.52 13.66
CA THR A 151 -4.96 -4.93 13.58
C THR A 151 -4.12 -4.25 14.65
N PHE A 152 -4.39 -2.98 14.94
CA PHE A 152 -3.74 -2.23 16.01
C PHE A 152 -4.04 -2.81 17.40
N GLY A 153 -5.28 -3.27 17.63
CA GLY A 153 -5.67 -3.94 18.86
C GLY A 153 -4.95 -5.27 19.11
N ILE A 154 -4.71 -6.06 18.05
CA ILE A 154 -4.02 -7.35 18.16
C ILE A 154 -2.53 -7.19 18.38
N SER A 155 -1.91 -6.26 17.66
CA SER A 155 -0.46 -6.07 17.67
C SER A 155 0.06 -5.55 19.01
N GLN A 156 -0.66 -4.65 19.71
CA GLN A 156 -0.28 -4.24 21.07
C GLN A 156 -0.19 -5.41 22.07
N ALA A 157 -0.91 -6.51 21.84
CA ALA A 157 -0.83 -7.70 22.68
C ALA A 157 0.43 -8.55 22.43
N GLU A 158 1.14 -8.39 21.30
CA GLU A 158 2.30 -9.20 20.90
C GLU A 158 3.67 -8.54 21.23
N GLY A 159 3.69 -7.28 21.66
CA GLY A 159 4.72 -6.74 22.56
C GLY A 159 6.20 -6.77 22.13
N LYS A 160 6.55 -6.79 20.84
CA LYS A 160 7.95 -6.62 20.38
C LYS A 160 8.02 -5.82 19.08
N GLY A 161 8.38 -4.54 19.19
CA GLY A 161 8.79 -3.73 18.02
C GLY A 161 10.30 -3.82 17.81
N GLU A 162 10.75 -3.91 16.57
CA GLU A 162 12.18 -3.81 16.23
C GLU A 162 12.74 -2.43 16.60
N LYS A 163 14.01 -2.36 17.01
CA LYS A 163 14.63 -1.07 17.30
C LYS A 163 14.77 -0.27 16.00
N ILE A 164 14.08 0.86 15.91
CA ILE A 164 14.20 1.76 14.76
C ILE A 164 15.48 2.59 14.89
N GLU A 165 16.30 2.55 13.86
CA GLU A 165 17.56 3.29 13.78
C GLU A 165 17.28 4.81 13.79
N GLN A 166 17.85 5.52 14.76
CA GLN A 166 17.64 6.96 14.89
C GLN A 166 18.73 7.73 14.15
N LYS A 167 18.45 8.16 12.92
CA LYS A 167 19.32 9.05 12.13
C LYS A 167 19.23 10.51 12.62
N PRO A 168 20.28 11.34 12.45
CA PRO A 168 20.24 12.77 12.76
C PRO A 168 19.01 13.48 12.19
N MET A 169 18.39 14.39 12.94
CA MET A 169 17.10 15.01 12.56
C MET A 169 17.10 15.64 11.17
N TRP A 170 18.20 16.30 10.78
CA TRP A 170 18.32 16.89 9.45
C TRP A 170 18.33 15.83 8.34
N GLN A 171 18.95 14.67 8.56
CA GLN A 171 18.95 13.56 7.62
C GLN A 171 17.55 12.96 7.52
N SER A 172 16.85 12.80 8.63
CA SER A 172 15.48 12.26 8.63
C SER A 172 14.51 13.18 7.89
N ILE A 173 14.61 14.49 8.10
CA ILE A 173 13.83 15.50 7.36
C ILE A 173 14.20 15.48 5.87
N LEU A 174 15.49 15.42 5.53
CA LEU A 174 15.94 15.37 4.14
C LEU A 174 15.42 14.12 3.44
N LEU A 175 15.57 12.93 4.05
CA LEU A 175 15.07 11.68 3.51
C LEU A 175 13.56 11.72 3.29
N PHE A 176 12.81 12.26 4.26
CA PHE A 176 11.37 12.44 4.14
C PHE A 176 10.98 13.34 2.96
N LEU A 177 11.58 14.53 2.85
CA LEU A 177 11.26 15.50 1.81
C LEU A 177 11.71 15.04 0.41
N VAL A 178 12.91 14.46 0.31
CA VAL A 178 13.42 13.92 -0.95
C VAL A 178 12.58 12.71 -1.37
N GLY A 179 12.21 11.83 -0.42
CA GLY A 179 11.32 10.71 -0.67
C GLY A 179 9.97 11.15 -1.24
N LEU A 180 9.34 12.17 -0.65
CA LEU A 180 8.11 12.78 -1.20
C LEU A 180 8.30 13.30 -2.63
N GLY A 181 9.40 14.01 -2.89
CA GLY A 181 9.71 14.52 -4.23
C GLY A 181 9.87 13.39 -5.24
N MET A 182 10.63 12.35 -4.90
CA MET A 182 10.84 11.18 -5.75
C MET A 182 9.55 10.42 -6.04
N LEU A 183 8.67 10.28 -5.05
CA LEU A 183 7.35 9.67 -5.24
C LEU A 183 6.51 10.48 -6.23
N TYR A 184 6.46 11.80 -6.08
CA TYR A 184 5.70 12.68 -6.97
C TYR A 184 6.21 12.61 -8.42
N PHE A 185 7.51 12.77 -8.63
CA PHE A 185 8.09 12.74 -9.98
C PHE A 185 8.05 11.33 -10.58
N GLY A 186 8.32 10.31 -9.77
CA GLY A 186 8.24 8.92 -10.18
C GLY A 186 6.85 8.57 -10.69
N GLY A 187 5.81 8.90 -9.93
CA GLY A 187 4.44 8.65 -10.33
C GLY A 187 3.97 9.47 -11.55
N ARG A 188 4.58 10.62 -11.84
CA ARG A 188 4.28 11.39 -13.06
C ARG A 188 4.93 10.83 -14.33
N TRP A 189 6.03 10.10 -14.19
CA TRP A 189 6.80 9.56 -15.30
C TRP A 189 6.48 8.09 -15.60
N THR A 190 5.74 7.44 -14.71
CA THR A 190 5.25 6.06 -14.84
C THR A 190 3.89 6.05 -15.52
#